data_AF-A0A7S1WU86-F1
#
_entry.id   AF-A0A7S1WU86-F1
#
_cell.length_a   1.000
_cell.length_b   1.000
_cell.length_c   1.000
_cell.angle_alpha   90.00
_cell.angle_beta   90.00
_cell.angle_gamma   90.00
#
_symmetry.space_group_name_H-M   'P 1'
#
loop_
_entity.id
_entity.type
_entity.pdbx_description
1 polymer ?
#
loop_
_entity_poly.entity_id
_entity_poly.type
_entity_poly.pdbx_seq_one_letter_code
_entity_poly.pdbx_strand_id
1 'polypeptide(L)'
;VHAEGLGPEAIAALPPGVQRFDLAEGTTLVGRQHQAQAFETLLLAAPSRLSFISRTHVQLDARGRSQLTVTNMSTNPLYVDSDPLARGDTRSLARNQILGFARLESGAHVHFLRLRVQEPPDGG
;
A
#
# COMPACT_ATOMS: atom_id res chain seq x y z
N VAL A 1 2.24 1.21 -10.25
CA VAL A 1 1.10 0.59 -9.54
C VAL A 1 0.98 -0.84 -10.04
N HIS A 2 0.79 -1.82 -9.15
CA HIS A 2 0.70 -3.23 -9.50
C HIS A 2 -0.19 -3.96 -8.49
N ALA A 3 -0.99 -4.92 -8.95
CA ALA A 3 -1.66 -5.90 -8.10
C ALA A 3 -1.60 -7.27 -8.81
N GLU A 4 -1.25 -8.32 -8.07
CA GLU A 4 -1.03 -9.66 -8.63
C GLU A 4 -2.31 -10.18 -9.33
N GLY A 5 -2.16 -10.61 -10.57
CA GLY A 5 -3.27 -11.13 -11.39
C GLY A 5 -4.14 -10.06 -12.06
N LEU A 6 -3.94 -8.77 -11.78
CA LEU A 6 -4.64 -7.68 -12.48
C LEU A 6 -3.70 -6.91 -13.42
N GLY A 7 -4.11 -6.78 -14.69
CA GLY A 7 -3.45 -5.92 -15.65
C GLY A 7 -3.62 -4.42 -15.33
N PRO A 8 -2.74 -3.55 -15.87
CA PRO A 8 -2.79 -2.11 -15.60
C PRO A 8 -4.12 -1.47 -16.04
N GLU A 9 -4.70 -1.90 -17.15
CA GLU A 9 -6.01 -1.42 -17.63
C GLU A 9 -7.15 -1.81 -16.67
N ALA A 10 -7.12 -3.03 -16.14
CA ALA A 10 -8.11 -3.48 -15.16
C ALA A 10 -8.02 -2.66 -13.86
N ILE A 11 -6.82 -2.36 -13.38
CA ILE A 11 -6.60 -1.48 -12.22
C ILE A 11 -7.08 -0.06 -12.51
N ALA A 12 -6.85 0.45 -13.73
CA ALA A 12 -7.29 1.77 -14.15
C ALA A 12 -8.82 1.90 -14.18
N ALA A 13 -9.53 0.81 -14.50
CA ALA A 13 -10.98 0.74 -14.57
C ALA A 13 -11.68 0.52 -13.21
N LEU A 14 -10.93 0.29 -12.12
CA LEU A 14 -11.52 0.15 -10.78
C LEU A 14 -12.10 1.48 -10.28
N PRO A 15 -13.15 1.44 -9.42
CA PRO A 15 -13.69 2.63 -8.79
C PRO A 15 -12.59 3.45 -8.06
N PRO A 16 -12.66 4.80 -8.04
CA PRO A 16 -11.62 5.64 -7.44
C PRO A 16 -11.27 5.28 -6.00
N GLY A 17 -12.28 4.99 -5.16
CA GLY A 17 -12.09 4.61 -3.75
C GLY A 17 -11.48 3.22 -3.52
N VAL A 18 -11.29 2.43 -4.58
CA VAL A 18 -10.56 1.15 -4.57
C VAL A 18 -9.16 1.32 -5.15
N GLN A 19 -9.03 2.16 -6.18
CA GLN A 19 -7.77 2.45 -6.84
C GLN A 19 -6.81 3.27 -5.97
N ARG A 20 -7.36 4.08 -5.05
CA ARG A 20 -6.62 5.07 -4.27
C ARG A 20 -7.03 5.03 -2.81
N PHE A 21 -6.06 5.35 -1.95
CA PHE A 21 -6.30 5.59 -0.53
C PHE A 21 -6.05 7.07 -0.27
N ASP A 22 -7.12 7.79 0.05
CA ASP A 22 -7.01 9.20 0.39
C ASP A 22 -6.42 9.33 1.79
N LEU A 23 -5.41 10.20 1.92
CA LEU A 23 -4.72 10.46 3.18
C LEU A 23 -5.17 11.83 3.70
N ALA A 24 -5.86 11.83 4.83
CA ALA A 24 -6.13 13.05 5.58
C ALA A 24 -4.90 13.44 6.42
N GLU A 25 -4.86 14.69 6.87
CA GLU A 25 -3.87 15.12 7.85
C GLU A 25 -4.01 14.29 9.14
N GLY A 26 -2.87 13.86 9.69
CA GLY A 26 -2.81 12.94 10.83
C GLY A 26 -2.52 11.50 10.43
N THR A 27 -2.99 10.57 11.26
CA THR A 27 -2.68 9.14 11.14
C THR A 27 -3.73 8.40 10.32
N THR A 28 -3.31 7.73 9.26
CA THR A 28 -4.12 6.80 8.47
C THR A 28 -3.59 5.38 8.65
N LEU A 29 -4.44 4.50 9.19
CA LEU A 29 -4.12 3.07 9.30
C LEU A 29 -4.54 2.34 8.03
N VAL A 30 -3.63 1.55 7.48
CA VAL A 30 -3.85 0.77 6.26
C VAL A 30 -3.70 -0.71 6.53
N GLY A 31 -4.68 -1.51 6.09
CA GLY A 31 -4.67 -2.95 6.22
C GLY A 31 -6.06 -3.55 5.99
N ARG A 32 -6.16 -4.88 6.04
CA ARG A 32 -7.42 -5.58 5.71
C ARG A 32 -8.59 -5.23 6.63
N GLN A 33 -8.34 -4.66 7.81
CA GLN A 33 -9.40 -4.21 8.72
C GLN A 33 -9.89 -2.79 8.37
N HIS A 34 -9.04 -1.97 7.77
CA HIS A 34 -9.34 -0.54 7.54
C HIS A 34 -9.82 -0.27 6.12
N GLN A 35 -9.37 -1.06 5.13
CA GLN A 35 -9.78 -0.93 3.72
C GLN A 35 -10.08 -2.31 3.09
N ALA A 36 -10.89 -3.13 3.76
CA ALA A 36 -11.20 -4.50 3.35
C ALA A 36 -11.61 -4.59 1.87
N GLN A 37 -12.64 -3.81 1.47
CA GLN A 37 -13.16 -3.80 0.11
C GLN A 37 -12.10 -3.47 -0.95
N ALA A 38 -11.21 -2.51 -0.65
CA ALA A 38 -10.17 -2.11 -1.58
C ALA A 38 -9.17 -3.25 -1.82
N PHE A 39 -8.69 -3.89 -0.75
CA PHE A 39 -7.77 -5.03 -0.87
C PHE A 39 -8.43 -6.25 -1.52
N GLU A 40 -9.67 -6.57 -1.15
CA GLU A 40 -10.43 -7.67 -1.77
C GLU A 40 -10.61 -7.47 -3.26
N THR A 41 -10.86 -6.23 -3.70
CA THR A 41 -11.01 -5.91 -5.12
C THR A 41 -9.67 -5.90 -5.85
N LEU A 42 -8.63 -5.28 -5.28
CA LEU A 42 -7.28 -5.23 -5.88
C LEU A 42 -6.65 -6.62 -5.99
N LEU A 43 -7.00 -7.54 -5.10
CA LEU A 43 -6.47 -8.91 -5.07
C LEU A 43 -7.53 -9.94 -5.50
N LEU A 44 -8.57 -9.54 -6.22
CA LEU A 44 -9.63 -10.44 -6.67
C LEU A 44 -9.08 -11.60 -7.53
N ALA A 45 -8.07 -11.33 -8.34
CA ALA A 45 -7.39 -12.34 -9.17
C ALA A 45 -6.36 -13.19 -8.40
N ALA A 46 -6.06 -12.84 -7.15
CA ALA A 46 -5.11 -13.54 -6.28
C ALA A 46 -5.58 -13.50 -4.79
N PRO A 47 -6.75 -14.06 -4.46
CA PRO A 47 -7.39 -13.85 -3.15
C PRO A 47 -6.59 -14.42 -1.97
N SER A 48 -5.78 -15.46 -2.21
CA SER A 48 -4.87 -16.01 -1.21
C SER A 48 -3.84 -14.98 -0.70
N ARG A 49 -3.58 -13.90 -1.46
CA ARG A 49 -2.65 -12.83 -1.09
C ARG A 49 -3.17 -11.96 0.06
N LEU A 50 -4.48 -11.92 0.30
CA LEU A 50 -5.06 -11.21 1.43
C LEU A 50 -4.54 -11.71 2.78
N SER A 51 -4.15 -13.00 2.87
CA SER A 51 -3.55 -13.57 4.08
C SER A 51 -2.19 -12.94 4.44
N PHE A 52 -1.49 -12.35 3.47
CA PHE A 52 -0.24 -11.62 3.69
C PHE A 52 -0.47 -10.15 4.06
N ILE A 53 -1.71 -9.68 4.11
CA ILE A 53 -2.03 -8.34 4.59
C ILE A 53 -2.54 -8.42 6.03
N SER A 54 -1.77 -7.87 6.96
CA SER A 54 -2.20 -7.75 8.36
C SER A 54 -3.44 -6.85 8.52
N ARG A 55 -4.17 -7.03 9.63
CA ARG A 55 -5.34 -6.21 9.99
C ARG A 55 -5.01 -4.71 9.94
N THR A 56 -3.92 -4.35 10.63
CA THR A 56 -3.18 -3.11 10.46
C THR A 56 -1.80 -3.49 9.93
N HIS A 57 -1.52 -3.15 8.68
CA HIS A 57 -0.26 -3.48 8.01
C HIS A 57 0.69 -2.28 7.99
N VAL A 58 0.14 -1.11 7.73
CA VAL A 58 0.90 0.13 7.56
C VAL A 58 0.23 1.22 8.39
N GLN A 59 1.03 2.06 9.02
CA GLN A 59 0.60 3.34 9.55
C GLN A 59 1.23 4.44 8.69
N LEU A 60 0.39 5.32 8.17
CA LEU A 60 0.80 6.51 7.43
C LEU A 60 0.53 7.73 8.30
N ASP A 61 1.51 8.61 8.46
CA ASP A 61 1.34 9.86 9.19
C ASP A 61 1.62 11.01 8.22
N ALA A 62 0.57 11.77 7.89
CA ALA A 62 0.64 12.95 7.06
C ALA A 62 0.66 14.21 7.93
N ARG A 63 1.61 15.12 7.70
CA ARG A 63 1.71 16.42 8.38
C ARG A 63 1.85 17.53 7.34
N GLY A 64 0.85 18.41 7.27
CA GLY A 64 0.76 19.40 6.19
C GLY A 64 0.75 18.75 4.80
N ARG A 65 1.24 19.48 3.79
CA ARG A 65 1.14 19.08 2.37
C ARG A 65 2.27 18.19 1.84
N SER A 66 3.36 18.04 2.59
CA SER A 66 4.60 17.46 2.05
C SER A 66 5.28 16.43 2.95
N GLN A 67 4.87 16.32 4.21
CA GLN A 67 5.47 15.36 5.13
C GLN A 67 4.56 14.15 5.21
N LEU A 68 5.00 13.04 4.63
CA LEU A 68 4.38 11.74 4.77
C LEU A 68 5.43 10.78 5.32
N THR A 69 5.11 10.11 6.41
CA THR A 69 5.92 8.99 6.91
C THR A 69 5.12 7.71 6.87
N VAL A 70 5.83 6.60 6.68
CA VAL A 70 5.29 5.25 6.68
C VAL A 70 5.96 4.42 7.75
N THR A 71 5.16 3.70 8.52
CA THR A 71 5.63 2.76 9.53
C THR A 71 5.10 1.38 9.20
N ASN A 72 5.97 0.36 9.15
CA ASN A 72 5.55 -1.02 8.98
C ASN A 72 5.01 -1.59 10.30
N MET A 73 3.71 -1.86 10.37
CA MET A 73 3.06 -2.45 11.55
C MET A 73 2.96 -3.98 11.46
N SER A 74 3.29 -4.55 10.30
CA SER A 74 3.18 -5.98 9.99
C SER A 74 4.46 -6.74 10.28
N THR A 75 4.34 -8.05 10.49
CA THR A 75 5.47 -8.99 10.39
C THR A 75 5.84 -9.31 8.95
N ASN A 76 4.94 -9.05 7.99
CA ASN A 76 5.23 -9.25 6.59
C ASN A 76 6.06 -8.08 6.04
N PRO A 77 6.94 -8.34 5.06
CA PRO A 77 7.82 -7.31 4.51
C PRO A 77 7.03 -6.19 3.83
N LEU A 78 7.38 -4.96 4.18
CA LEU A 78 6.99 -3.75 3.49
C LEU A 78 8.22 -3.15 2.82
N TYR A 79 8.04 -2.52 1.67
CA TYR A 79 9.13 -1.93 0.90
C TYR A 79 8.80 -0.49 0.53
N VAL A 80 9.82 0.37 0.58
CA VAL A 80 9.78 1.69 -0.06
C VAL A 80 10.74 1.62 -1.24
N ASP A 81 10.18 1.73 -2.45
CA ASP A 81 10.84 1.46 -3.72
C ASP A 81 11.43 0.03 -3.78
N SER A 82 12.73 -0.10 -3.58
CA SER A 82 13.46 -1.38 -3.54
C SER A 82 13.98 -1.73 -2.14
N ASP A 83 13.85 -0.82 -1.18
CA ASP A 83 14.44 -0.96 0.14
C ASP A 83 13.41 -1.51 1.13
N PRO A 84 13.72 -2.61 1.84
CA PRO A 84 12.83 -3.15 2.85
C PRO A 84 12.67 -2.17 4.02
N LEU A 85 11.51 -2.23 4.66
CA LEU A 85 11.17 -1.54 5.90
C LEU A 85 10.77 -2.60 6.93
N ALA A 86 11.63 -2.80 7.94
CA ALA A 86 11.38 -3.78 8.98
C ALA A 86 10.20 -3.37 9.87
N ARG A 87 9.65 -4.34 10.58
CA ARG A 87 8.53 -4.10 11.49
C ARG A 87 8.91 -3.09 12.57
N GLY A 88 8.10 -2.06 12.75
CA GLY A 88 8.30 -0.98 13.70
C GLY A 88 9.15 0.17 13.14
N ASP A 89 9.84 -0.02 12.02
CA ASP A 89 10.62 1.05 11.40
C ASP A 89 9.73 2.05 10.68
N THR A 90 10.14 3.31 10.74
CA THR A 90 9.50 4.44 10.06
C THR A 90 10.42 5.00 8.99
N ARG A 91 9.87 5.39 7.84
CA ARG A 91 10.59 6.09 6.77
C ARG A 91 9.75 7.22 6.19
N SER A 92 10.39 8.29 5.73
CA SER A 92 9.72 9.33 4.93
C SER A 92 9.35 8.78 3.55
N LEU A 93 8.14 9.10 3.10
CA LEU A 93 7.67 8.83 1.74
C LEU A 93 7.59 10.14 0.96
N ALA A 94 8.27 10.18 -0.18
CA ALA A 94 8.19 11.27 -1.13
C ALA A 94 7.19 10.94 -2.26
N ARG A 95 6.80 11.97 -3.01
CA ARG A 95 5.97 11.83 -4.22
C ARG A 95 6.61 10.82 -5.18
N ASN A 96 5.76 10.04 -5.86
CA ASN A 96 6.12 9.02 -6.83
C ASN A 96 6.87 7.80 -6.29
N GLN A 97 7.24 7.78 -5.00
CA GLN A 97 7.77 6.57 -4.39
C GLN A 97 6.71 5.47 -4.33
N ILE A 98 7.19 4.24 -4.32
CA ILE A 98 6.38 3.04 -4.36
C ILE A 98 6.37 2.37 -2.99
N LEU A 99 5.18 2.18 -2.42
CA LEU A 99 4.98 1.32 -1.28
C LEU A 99 4.65 -0.10 -1.77
N GLY A 100 5.54 -1.06 -1.50
CA GLY A 100 5.42 -2.44 -1.95
C GLY A 100 5.07 -3.39 -0.80
N PHE A 101 4.02 -4.19 -0.99
CA PHE A 101 3.70 -5.32 -0.13
C PHE A 101 4.30 -6.57 -0.73
N ALA A 102 5.02 -7.34 0.08
CA ALA A 102 5.66 -8.56 -0.37
C ALA A 102 5.36 -9.74 0.56
N ARG A 103 5.54 -10.92 0.01
CA ARG A 103 5.51 -12.20 0.73
C ARG A 103 6.83 -12.92 0.52
N LEU A 104 7.21 -13.75 1.48
CA LEU A 104 8.33 -14.66 1.31
C LEU A 104 7.86 -15.89 0.52
N GLU A 105 8.52 -16.19 -0.59
CA GLU A 105 8.29 -17.36 -1.42
C GLU A 105 9.64 -17.94 -1.85
N SER A 106 9.88 -19.21 -1.52
CA SER A 106 11.10 -19.93 -1.92
C SER A 106 12.40 -19.17 -1.59
N GLY A 107 12.42 -18.46 -0.46
CA GLY A 107 13.58 -17.67 -0.01
C GLY A 107 13.71 -16.27 -0.63
N ALA A 108 12.81 -15.88 -1.52
CA ALA A 108 12.77 -14.55 -2.14
C ALA A 108 11.52 -13.77 -1.73
N HIS A 109 11.63 -12.45 -1.63
CA HIS A 109 10.47 -11.58 -1.45
C HIS A 109 9.84 -11.27 -2.81
N VAL A 110 8.57 -11.65 -2.96
CA VAL A 110 7.78 -11.41 -4.17
C VAL A 110 6.74 -10.35 -3.88
N HIS A 111 6.78 -9.24 -4.62
CA HIS A 111 5.79 -8.17 -4.52
C HIS A 111 4.49 -8.60 -5.18
N PHE A 112 3.39 -8.56 -4.43
CA PHE A 112 2.05 -8.88 -4.93
C PHE A 112 1.14 -7.65 -5.02
N LEU A 113 1.54 -6.53 -4.39
CA LEU A 113 0.83 -5.25 -4.46
C LEU A 113 1.82 -4.09 -4.35
N ARG A 114 1.67 -3.08 -5.21
CA ARG A 114 2.51 -1.87 -5.21
C ARG A 114 1.64 -0.63 -5.42
N LEU A 115 1.67 0.27 -4.45
CA LEU A 115 0.96 1.53 -4.44
C LEU A 115 1.94 2.67 -4.70
N ARG A 116 1.53 3.69 -5.44
CA ARG A 116 2.38 4.85 -5.73
C ARG A 116 1.87 6.06 -4.96
N VAL A 117 2.75 6.76 -4.26
CA VAL A 117 2.43 8.03 -3.61
C VAL A 117 2.15 9.08 -4.70
N GLN A 118 1.00 9.72 -4.62
CA GLN A 118 0.57 10.78 -5.52
C GLN A 118 0.28 12.04 -4.71
N GLU A 119 0.47 13.20 -5.33
CA GLU A 119 -0.11 14.43 -4.79
C GLU A 119 -1.64 14.35 -4.84
N PRO A 120 -2.34 15.09 -3.98
CA PRO A 120 -3.75 15.37 -4.20
C PRO A 120 -3.90 15.92 -5.62
N PRO A 121 -4.94 15.52 -6.38
CA PRO A 121 -5.23 16.19 -7.63
C PRO A 121 -5.37 17.70 -7.36
N ASP A 122 -4.67 18.52 -8.13
CA ASP A 122 -4.80 19.98 -8.06
C ASP A 122 -6.27 20.34 -8.31
N GLY A 123 -6.98 20.81 -7.29
CA GLY A 123 -8.29 21.46 -7.45
C GLY A 123 -9.46 20.78 -6.73
N GLY A 124 -9.98 21.54 -5.76
CA GLY A 124 -11.23 21.40 -5.05
C GLY A 124 -11.37 22.57 -4.09
#